data_AF-A0A382LHZ1-F1
#
_entry.id   AF-A0A382LHZ1-F1
#
_cell.length_a   1.000
_cell.length_b   1.000
_cell.length_c   1.000
_cell.angle_alpha   90.00
_cell.angle_beta   90.00
_cell.angle_gamma   90.00
#
_symmetry.space_group_name_H-M   'P 1'
#
loop_
_entity.id
_entity.type
_entity.pdbx_description
1 polymer ?
#
loop_
_entity_poly.entity_id
_entity_poly.type
_entity_poly.pdbx_seq_one_letter_code
_entity_poly.pdbx_strand_id
1 'polypeptide(L)'
;MSKILDGVITKKAHQRETFTEDQIKHLASCMDPEFGYLYFSKNFAYIQHPIKGKLLFLPYEYQEELMHRLHTYRFNINMLPRQTGKTTCAAVYLTWYAMFHPDQTILI
;
A
#
# COMPACT_ATOMS: atom_id res chain seq x y z
N MET A 1 -16.00 -27.00 -6.72
CA MET A 1 -16.08 -25.90 -7.70
C MET A 1 -16.01 -24.59 -6.95
N SER A 2 -14.82 -23.99 -6.85
CA SER A 2 -14.63 -22.69 -6.22
C SER A 2 -15.29 -21.63 -7.11
N LYS A 3 -16.26 -20.89 -6.56
CA LYS A 3 -16.78 -19.70 -7.22
C LYS A 3 -15.61 -18.75 -7.45
N ILE A 4 -15.24 -18.66 -8.72
CA ILE A 4 -14.32 -17.69 -9.26
C ILE A 4 -14.89 -16.29 -8.96
N LEU A 5 -14.27 -15.55 -8.03
CA LEU A 5 -14.53 -14.14 -7.75
C LEU A 5 -13.84 -13.24 -8.81
N ASP A 6 -13.86 -13.61 -10.10
CA ASP A 6 -13.11 -12.92 -11.18
C ASP A 6 -13.75 -11.60 -11.62
N GLY A 7 -14.06 -10.71 -10.69
CA GLY A 7 -14.44 -9.35 -11.06
C GLY A 7 -14.74 -8.39 -9.93
N VAL A 8 -15.02 -8.90 -8.72
CA VAL A 8 -15.32 -8.04 -7.58
C VAL A 8 -14.09 -7.94 -6.67
N ILE A 9 -13.24 -6.96 -6.95
CA ILE A 9 -12.02 -6.64 -6.18
C ILE A 9 -12.25 -5.58 -5.10
N THR A 10 -13.49 -5.14 -4.91
CA THR A 10 -13.88 -4.10 -3.94
C THR A 10 -14.83 -4.65 -2.89
N LYS A 11 -14.67 -4.17 -1.65
CA LYS A 11 -15.55 -4.48 -0.52
C LYS A 11 -16.74 -3.51 -0.49
N LYS A 12 -17.90 -3.97 -0.02
CA LYS A 12 -19.07 -3.10 0.24
C LYS A 12 -18.85 -2.25 1.50
N ALA A 13 -19.21 -0.97 1.44
CA ALA A 13 -19.10 -0.07 2.57
C ALA A 13 -19.93 -0.56 3.79
N HIS A 14 -19.43 -0.30 4.99
CA HIS A 14 -20.08 -0.60 6.29
C HIS A 14 -20.44 -2.08 6.53
N GLN A 15 -19.88 -3.01 5.76
CA GLN A 15 -20.04 -4.44 6.00
C GLN A 15 -19.28 -4.86 7.27
N ARG A 16 -19.99 -5.47 8.22
CA ARG A 16 -19.40 -6.09 9.41
C ARG A 16 -18.63 -7.35 9.01
N GLU A 17 -17.41 -7.45 9.50
CA GLU A 17 -16.53 -8.60 9.28
C GLU A 17 -15.91 -9.03 10.60
N THR A 18 -15.66 -10.33 10.73
CA THR A 18 -14.93 -10.91 11.85
C THR A 18 -13.47 -11.06 11.48
N PHE A 19 -12.58 -10.63 12.36
CA PHE A 19 -11.13 -10.76 12.16
C PHE A 19 -10.55 -11.87 13.02
N THR A 20 -9.61 -12.62 12.47
CA THR A 20 -8.75 -13.51 13.25
C THR A 20 -7.70 -12.70 14.01
N GLU A 21 -7.09 -13.29 15.05
CA GLU A 21 -6.01 -12.64 15.79
C GLU A 21 -4.86 -12.18 14.88
N ASP A 22 -4.48 -12.99 13.90
CA ASP A 22 -3.40 -12.64 12.97
C ASP A 22 -3.79 -11.50 12.04
N GLN A 23 -5.05 -11.43 11.60
CA GLN A 23 -5.54 -10.29 10.82
C GLN A 23 -5.55 -9.00 11.65
N ILE A 24 -5.87 -9.10 12.94
CA ILE A 24 -5.81 -7.96 13.87
C ILE A 24 -4.36 -7.48 14.02
N LYS A 25 -3.39 -8.39 14.15
CA LYS A 25 -1.95 -8.04 14.21
C LYS A 25 -1.49 -7.33 12.95
N HIS A 26 -1.88 -7.84 11.78
CA HIS A 26 -1.58 -7.19 10.51
C HIS A 26 -2.20 -5.79 10.40
N LEU A 27 -3.47 -5.67 10.79
CA LEU A 27 -4.17 -4.39 10.78
C LEU A 27 -3.47 -3.37 11.69
N ALA A 28 -3.14 -3.78 12.92
CA ALA A 28 -2.40 -2.94 13.86
C ALA A 28 -1.04 -2.51 13.31
N SER A 29 -0.31 -3.42 12.67
CA SER A 29 0.98 -3.11 12.03
C SER A 29 0.84 -2.12 10.87
N CYS A 30 -0.25 -2.20 10.09
CA CYS A 30 -0.53 -1.23 9.03
C CYS A 30 -0.97 0.14 9.57
N MET A 31 -1.59 0.17 10.76
CA MET A 31 -2.02 1.40 11.43
C MET A 31 -0.88 2.11 12.16
N ASP A 32 0.31 1.50 12.22
CA ASP A 32 1.47 2.14 12.83
C ASP A 32 1.78 3.46 12.11
N PRO A 33 1.85 4.58 12.86
CA PRO A 33 1.95 5.90 12.26
C PRO A 33 3.33 6.18 11.67
N GLU A 34 4.38 5.39 11.97
CA GLU A 34 5.76 5.63 11.52
C GLU A 34 6.18 4.64 10.44
N PHE A 35 5.81 3.36 10.56
CA PHE A 35 6.25 2.28 9.67
C PHE A 35 5.10 1.56 8.98
N GLY A 36 3.84 1.93 9.23
CA GLY A 36 2.67 1.28 8.67
C GLY A 36 2.67 1.24 7.14
N TYR A 37 3.17 2.29 6.48
CA TYR A 37 3.26 2.35 5.02
C TYR A 37 4.25 1.32 4.46
N LEU A 38 5.38 1.06 5.13
CA LEU A 38 6.35 0.04 4.72
C LEU A 38 5.79 -1.36 4.97
N TYR A 39 5.16 -1.57 6.13
CA TYR A 39 4.55 -2.85 6.44
C TYR A 39 3.46 -3.20 5.43
N PHE A 40 2.59 -2.24 5.10
CA PHE A 40 1.57 -2.37 4.08
C PHE A 40 2.18 -2.72 2.71
N SER A 41 3.22 -1.98 2.31
CA SER A 41 3.93 -2.20 1.05
C SER A 41 4.46 -3.63 0.91
N LYS A 42 5.14 -4.13 1.95
CA LYS A 42 5.82 -5.43 1.91
C LYS A 42 4.89 -6.64 2.08
N ASN A 43 3.68 -6.45 2.63
CA ASN A 43 2.77 -7.55 2.96
C ASN A 43 1.47 -7.56 2.15
N PHE A 44 1.02 -6.42 1.62
CA PHE A 44 -0.30 -6.30 0.99
C PHE A 44 -0.28 -5.67 -0.41
N ALA A 45 0.78 -4.97 -0.79
CA ALA A 45 0.92 -4.46 -2.16
C ALA A 45 1.48 -5.54 -3.08
N TYR A 46 0.84 -5.73 -4.23
CA TYR A 46 1.25 -6.70 -5.24
C TYR A 46 1.56 -6.00 -6.57
N ILE A 47 2.60 -6.49 -7.24
CA ILE A 47 2.95 -6.11 -8.61
C ILE A 47 2.83 -7.31 -9.54
N GLN A 48 2.64 -7.03 -10.83
CA GLN A 48 2.62 -8.04 -11.87
C GLN A 48 4.02 -8.18 -12.47
N HIS A 49 4.63 -9.34 -12.31
CA HIS A 49 5.87 -9.69 -12.99
C HIS A 49 5.56 -10.39 -14.32
N PRO A 50 6.28 -10.09 -15.42
CA PRO A 50 5.96 -10.61 -16.76
C PRO A 50 5.97 -12.15 -16.84
N ILE A 51 6.90 -12.80 -16.14
CA ILE A 51 7.03 -14.27 -16.15
C ILE A 51 6.48 -14.92 -14.86
N LYS A 52 6.76 -14.35 -13.69
CA LYS A 52 6.42 -14.93 -12.38
C LYS A 52 4.99 -14.68 -11.93
N GLY A 53 4.22 -13.87 -12.65
CA GLY A 53 2.86 -13.53 -12.26
C GLY A 53 2.79 -12.50 -11.14
N LYS A 54 1.70 -12.56 -10.36
CA LYS A 54 1.45 -11.68 -9.21
C LYS A 54 2.45 -11.99 -8.09
N LEU A 55 3.19 -10.98 -7.62
CA LEU A 55 4.12 -11.10 -6.49
C LEU A 55 4.08 -9.87 -5.59
N LEU A 56 4.55 -10.04 -4.34
CA LEU A 56 4.60 -8.95 -3.36
C LEU A 56 5.57 -7.86 -3.82
N PHE A 57 5.15 -6.61 -3.63
CA PHE A 57 6.00 -5.46 -3.86
C PHE A 57 7.09 -5.40 -2.78
N LEU A 58 8.30 -5.76 -3.16
CA LEU A 58 9.48 -5.59 -2.32
C LEU A 58 10.22 -4.32 -2.79
N PRO A 59 10.05 -3.19 -2.10
CA PRO A 59 10.67 -1.94 -2.50
C PRO A 59 12.20 -2.06 -2.46
N TYR A 60 12.86 -1.46 -3.44
CA TYR A 60 14.31 -1.22 -3.38
C TYR A 60 14.62 -0.17 -2.31
N GLU A 61 15.87 -0.12 -1.84
CA GLU A 61 16.33 0.86 -0.83
C GLU A 61 15.93 2.30 -1.17
N TYR A 62 16.15 2.73 -2.43
CA TYR A 62 15.77 4.08 -2.87
C TYR A 62 14.25 4.32 -2.79
N GLN A 63 13.43 3.27 -2.98
CA GLN A 63 11.97 3.35 -2.91
C GLN A 63 11.49 3.47 -1.47
N GLU A 64 12.15 2.75 -0.55
CA GLU A 64 11.91 2.91 0.88
C GLU A 64 12.24 4.33 1.34
N GLU A 65 13.38 4.89 0.91
CA GLU A 65 13.77 6.27 1.19
C GLU A 65 12.78 7.28 0.58
N LEU A 66 12.33 7.05 -0.65
CA LEU A 66 11.33 7.90 -1.31
C LEU A 66 10.02 7.93 -0.52
N MET A 67 9.48 6.76 -0.13
CA MET A 67 8.26 6.69 0.66
C MET A 67 8.46 7.28 2.07
N HIS A 68 9.63 7.08 2.68
CA HIS A 68 9.97 7.72 3.94
C HIS A 68 9.95 9.24 3.83
N ARG A 69 10.51 9.82 2.76
CA ARG A 69 10.45 11.27 2.53
C ARG A 69 9.03 11.79 2.34
N LEU A 70 8.18 11.04 1.62
CA LEU A 70 6.76 11.37 1.46
C LEU A 70 6.00 11.33 2.80
N HIS A 71 6.41 10.45 3.70
CA HIS A 71 5.80 10.27 5.00
C HIS A 71 6.23 11.32 6.03
N THR A 72 7.54 11.56 6.13
CA THR A 72 8.14 12.44 7.13
C THR A 72 7.86 13.92 6.87
N TYR A 73 7.80 14.34 5.60
CA TYR A 73 7.72 15.75 5.24
C TYR A 73 6.39 16.10 4.60
N ARG A 74 5.62 16.98 5.25
CA ARG A 74 4.34 17.51 4.73
C ARG A 74 4.48 18.13 3.33
N PHE A 75 5.58 18.83 3.09
CA PHE A 75 5.91 19.41 1.78
C PHE A 75 7.22 18.81 1.29
N ASN A 76 7.19 18.25 0.09
CA ASN A 76 8.31 17.51 -0.43
C ASN A 76 8.39 17.63 -1.96
N ILE A 77 9.59 17.91 -2.47
CA ILE A 77 9.88 18.01 -3.91
C ILE A 77 11.01 17.03 -4.21
N ASN A 78 10.75 16.03 -5.06
CA ASN A 78 11.74 15.01 -5.41
C ASN A 78 12.23 15.18 -6.85
N MET A 79 13.55 15.34 -7.02
CA MET A 79 14.20 15.24 -8.33
C MET A 79 14.57 13.77 -8.59
N LEU A 80 13.81 13.09 -9.45
CA LEU A 80 13.92 11.63 -9.65
C LEU A 80 14.21 11.28 -11.12
N PRO A 81 15.04 10.26 -11.41
CA PRO A 81 15.28 9.81 -12.77
C PRO A 81 14.06 9.10 -13.38
N ARG A 82 14.13 8.83 -14.69
CA ARG A 82 13.08 8.10 -15.43
C ARG A 82 13.14 6.59 -15.14
N GLN A 83 12.00 5.92 -15.35
CA GLN A 83 11.88 4.45 -15.33
C GLN A 83 12.33 3.74 -14.04
N THR A 84 12.32 4.45 -12.91
CA THR A 84 12.70 3.85 -11.63
C THR A 84 11.58 3.07 -10.95
N GLY A 85 10.31 3.31 -11.32
CA GLY A 85 9.15 2.77 -10.58
C GLY A 85 8.62 3.69 -9.48
N LYS A 86 8.92 5.00 -9.56
CA LYS A 86 8.41 6.03 -8.63
C LYS A 86 6.88 6.07 -8.53
N THR A 87 6.16 5.80 -9.62
CA THR A 87 4.69 5.77 -9.63
C THR A 87 4.14 4.64 -8.77
N THR A 88 4.79 3.47 -8.77
CA THR A 88 4.40 2.34 -7.90
C THR A 88 4.51 2.74 -6.43
N CYS A 89 5.60 3.41 -6.05
CA CYS A 89 5.80 3.88 -4.68
C CYS A 89 4.71 4.87 -4.25
N ALA A 90 4.43 5.87 -5.09
CA ALA A 90 3.38 6.86 -4.82
C ALA A 90 1.99 6.21 -4.71
N ALA A 91 1.64 5.29 -5.61
CA ALA A 91 0.36 4.61 -5.58
C ALA A 91 0.19 3.76 -4.31
N VAL A 92 1.20 2.99 -3.93
CA VAL A 92 1.18 2.17 -2.71
C VAL A 92 1.07 3.05 -1.46
N TYR A 93 1.89 4.10 -1.37
CA TYR A 93 1.87 5.03 -0.24
C TYR A 93 0.52 5.75 -0.11
N LEU A 94 -0.02 6.29 -1.19
CA LEU A 94 -1.31 7.00 -1.17
C LEU A 94 -2.48 6.07 -0.87
N THR A 95 -2.43 4.81 -1.34
CA THR A 95 -3.44 3.81 -1.00
C THR A 95 -3.42 3.51 0.49
N TRP A 96 -2.24 3.30 1.07
CA TRP A 96 -2.09 3.15 2.52
C TRP A 96 -2.62 4.39 3.25
N TYR A 97 -2.22 5.60 2.82
CA TYR A 97 -2.66 6.84 3.46
C TYR A 97 -4.19 6.96 3.47
N ALA A 98 -4.83 6.70 2.33
CA ALA A 98 -6.29 6.70 2.20
C ALA A 98 -6.99 5.65 3.09
N MET A 99 -6.37 4.50 3.31
CA MET A 99 -6.94 3.43 4.12
C MET A 99 -6.83 3.68 5.63
N PHE A 100 -5.76 4.34 6.08
CA PHE A 100 -5.41 4.44 7.49
C PHE A 100 -5.49 5.85 8.08
N HIS A 101 -5.81 6.87 7.27
CA HIS A 101 -6.08 8.23 7.75
C HIS A 101 -7.54 8.59 7.43
N PRO A 102 -8.43 8.63 8.43
CA PRO A 102 -9.84 8.93 8.20
C PRO A 102 -10.03 10.40 7.74
N ASP A 103 -11.11 10.61 6.99
CA ASP A 103 -11.59 11.93 6.57
C ASP A 103 -10.57 12.78 5.78
N GLN A 104 -9.66 12.13 5.06
CA GLN A 104 -8.70 12.79 4.19
C GLN A 104 -9.20 12.91 2.75
N THR A 105 -9.06 14.10 2.15
CA THR A 105 -9.23 14.29 0.71
C THR A 105 -7.87 14.27 0.03
N ILE A 106 -7.67 13.34 -0.91
CA ILE A 106 -6.41 13.16 -1.65
C ILE A 106 -6.64 13.59 -3.11
N LEU A 107 -5.80 14.49 -3.61
CA LEU A 107 -5.80 14.96 -5.00
C LEU A 107 -4.46 14.59 -5.65
N ILE A 108 -4.50 14.06 -6.88
CA ILE A 108 -3.33 13.63 -7.68
C ILE A 108 -3.27 14.43 -8.97
#